data_AF-A0A9X8VH04-F1
#
_entry.id   AF-A0A9X8VH04-F1
#
_cell.length_a   1.000
_cell.length_b   1.000
_cell.length_c   1.000
_cell.angle_alpha   90.00
_cell.angle_beta   90.00
_cell.angle_gamma   90.00
#
_symmetry.space_group_name_H-M   'P 1'
#
loop_
_entity.id
_entity.type
_entity.pdbx_description
1 polymer ?
#
loop_
_entity_poly.entity_id
_entity_poly.type
_entity_poly.pdbx_seq_one_letter_code
_entity_poly.pdbx_strand_id
1 'polypeptide(L)' 'MHIILFLVIVLCSVFLLPEGWIVTLVKHGIALSGTGEMAIHHQDLTVLLVKALLSGVMAYVLLRLFRR' A
#
# COMPACT_ATOMS: atom_id res chain seq x y z
N MET A 1 2.88 -18.85 -15.58
CA MET A 1 1.97 -17.81 -16.09
C MET A 1 1.09 -17.15 -15.01
N HIS A 2 0.94 -17.69 -13.79
CA HIS A 2 0.15 -17.02 -12.72
C HIS A 2 0.90 -15.94 -11.92
N ILE A 3 2.19 -16.13 -11.64
CA ILE A 3 3.00 -15.18 -10.88
C ILE A 3 3.24 -13.86 -11.63
N ILE A 4 3.35 -13.91 -12.95
CA ILE A 4 3.54 -12.72 -13.79
C ILE A 4 2.27 -11.85 -13.75
N LEU A 5 1.08 -12.48 -13.84
CA LEU A 5 -0.21 -11.80 -13.69
C LEU A 5 -0.36 -11.14 -12.32
N PHE A 6 0.05 -11.84 -11.25
CA PHE A 6 0.08 -11.28 -9.91
C PHE A 6 0.95 -10.03 -9.83
N LEU A 7 2.18 -10.10 -10.36
CA LEU A 7 3.12 -8.98 -10.33
C LEU A 7 2.58 -7.76 -11.08
N VAL A 8 1.97 -7.96 -12.25
CA VAL A 8 1.37 -6.88 -13.05
C VAL A 8 0.19 -6.24 -12.32
N ILE A 9 -0.66 -7.03 -11.67
CA ILE A 9 -1.80 -6.53 -10.89
C ILE A 9 -1.32 -5.74 -9.66
N VAL A 10 -0.29 -6.22 -8.97
CA VAL A 10 0.33 -5.51 -7.84
C VAL A 10 0.91 -4.16 -8.31
N LEU A 11 1.68 -4.15 -9.40
CA LEU A 11 2.27 -2.91 -9.93
C LEU A 11 1.19 -1.91 -10.35
N CYS A 12 0.15 -2.38 -11.05
CA CYS A 12 -0.95 -1.54 -11.50
C CYS A 12 -1.72 -0.97 -10.30
N SER A 13 -1.97 -1.79 -9.26
CA SER A 13 -2.65 -1.34 -8.04
C SER A 13 -1.82 -0.31 -7.26
N VAL A 14 -0.50 -0.48 -7.17
CA VAL A 14 0.40 0.53 -6.57
C VAL A 14 0.34 1.85 -7.34
N PHE A 15 0.26 1.80 -8.67
CA PHE A 15 0.16 3.01 -9.48
C PHE A 15 -1.23 3.67 -9.41
N LEU A 16 -2.29 2.86 -9.27
CA LEU A 16 -3.67 3.34 -9.19
C LEU A 16 -4.00 3.96 -7.82
N LEU A 17 -3.32 3.54 -6.75
CA LEU A 17 -3.53 4.03 -5.39
C LEU A 17 -2.98 5.47 -5.24
N PRO A 18 -3.85 6.49 -5.09
CA PRO A 18 -3.44 7.87 -4.95
C PRO A 18 -2.67 8.05 -3.65
N GLU A 19 -1.48 8.65 -3.75
CA GLU A 19 -0.58 8.87 -2.61
C GLU A 19 -1.27 9.65 -1.49
N GLY A 20 -2.08 10.65 -1.85
CA GLY A 20 -2.86 11.45 -0.92
C GLY A 20 -3.82 10.63 -0.05
N TRP A 21 -4.49 9.61 -0.61
CA TRP A 21 -5.40 8.75 0.16
C TRP A 21 -4.66 7.94 1.23
N ILE A 22 -3.48 7.42 0.90
CA ILE A 22 -2.67 6.62 1.83
C ILE A 22 -2.11 7.52 2.93
N VAL A 23 -1.64 8.72 2.57
CA VAL A 23 -1.15 9.70 3.55
C VAL A 23 -2.27 10.12 4.51
N THR A 24 -3.50 10.34 4.02
CA THR A 24 -4.65 10.63 4.87
C THR A 24 -4.98 9.45 5.80
N LEU A 25 -4.99 8.22 5.29
CA LEU A 25 -5.20 7.01 6.10
C LEU A 25 -4.13 6.82 7.18
N VAL A 26 -2.86 7.02 6.83
CA VAL A 26 -1.73 6.94 7.77
C VAL A 26 -1.83 8.02 8.84
N LYS A 27 -2.13 9.27 8.45
CA LYS A 27 -2.30 10.38 9.40
C LYS A 27 -3.50 10.20 10.33
N HIS A 28 -4.58 9.58 9.84
CA HIS A 28 -5.81 9.40 10.62
C HIS A 28 -5.75 8.14 11.50
N GLY A 29 -5.12 7.06 11.03
CA GLY A 29 -5.04 5.78 11.72
C GLY A 29 -3.82 5.61 12.63
N ILE A 30 -2.76 6.39 12.42
CA ILE A 30 -1.49 6.24 13.09
C ILE A 30 -1.10 7.59 13.67
N ALA A 31 -1.33 7.78 14.96
CA ALA A 31 -0.88 8.96 15.69
C ALA A 31 0.66 8.90 15.80
N LEU A 32 1.37 9.34 14.76
CA LEU A 32 2.83 9.46 14.80
C LEU A 32 3.21 10.62 15.72
N SER A 33 3.40 10.29 17.00
CA SER A 33 3.96 11.19 18.00
C SER A 33 5.50 11.14 17.93
N GLY A 34 6.10 12.06 17.19
CA GLY A 34 7.56 12.20 17.08
C GLY A 34 7.97 13.60 16.64
N THR A 35 9.08 14.10 17.17
CA THR A 35 9.67 15.39 16.78
C THR A 35 10.03 15.37 15.28
N GLY A 36 9.83 16.51 14.61
CA GLY A 36 9.56 16.64 13.18
C GLY A 36 10.45 15.88 12.19
N GLU A 37 11.74 15.65 12.46
CA GLU A 37 12.62 14.96 11.50
C GLU A 37 12.45 13.43 11.53
N MET A 38 12.31 12.84 12.72
CA MET A 38 12.10 11.40 12.85
C MET A 38 10.69 11.01 12.38
N ALA A 39 9.69 11.87 12.67
CA ALA A 39 8.31 11.61 12.28
C ALA A 39 8.10 11.58 10.76
N ILE A 40 8.84 12.39 9.99
CA ILE A 40 8.73 12.40 8.52
C ILE A 40 9.30 11.10 7.92
N HIS A 41 10.47 10.66 8.38
CA HIS A 41 11.07 9.41 7.87
C HIS A 41 10.23 8.17 8.23
N HIS A 42 9.62 8.16 9.41
CA HIS A 42 8.66 7.13 9.81
C HIS A 42 7.35 7.23 9.03
N GLN A 43 6.87 8.43 8.69
CA GLN A 43 5.68 8.60 7.85
C GLN A 43 5.88 8.05 6.44
N ASP A 44 6.98 8.37 5.76
CA ASP A 44 7.24 7.90 4.40
C ASP A 44 7.35 6.37 4.33
N LEU A 45 8.08 5.76 5.27
CA LEU A 45 8.17 4.31 5.38
C LEU A 45 6.81 3.66 5.67
N THR A 46 6.00 4.30 6.52
CA THR A 46 4.68 3.76 6.88
C THR A 46 3.69 3.86 5.72
N VAL A 47 3.72 4.96 4.97
CA VAL A 47 2.93 5.14 3.73
C VAL A 47 3.32 4.08 2.70
N LEU A 48 4.61 3.85 2.50
CA LEU A 48 5.11 2.82 1.60
C LEU A 48 4.66 1.41 2.04
N LEU A 49 4.75 1.11 3.33
CA LEU A 49 4.36 -0.19 3.89
C LEU A 49 2.85 -0.45 3.73
N VAL A 50 2.02 0.56 4.04
CA VAL A 50 0.57 0.46 3.86
C VAL A 50 0.20 0.30 2.39
N LYS A 51 0.88 1.01 1.48
CA LYS A 51 0.68 0.88 0.03
C LYS A 51 1.03 -0.53 -0.46
N ALA A 52 2.14 -1.08 0.01
CA ALA A 52 2.59 -2.43 -0.31
C ALA A 52 1.61 -3.50 0.21
N LEU A 53 1.15 -3.36 1.46
CA LEU A 53 0.17 -4.28 2.06
C LEU A 53 -1.18 -4.23 1.34
N LEU A 54 -1.73 -3.04 1.09
CA LEU A 54 -2.98 -2.87 0.35
C LEU A 54 -2.90 -3.48 -1.04
N SER A 55 -1.80 -3.22 -1.77
CA SER A 55 -1.60 -3.81 -3.09
C SER A 55 -1.47 -5.34 -3.05
N GLY A 56 -0.74 -5.88 -2.07
CA GLY A 56 -0.59 -7.31 -1.87
C GLY A 56 -1.93 -8.01 -1.56
N VAL A 57 -2.74 -7.43 -0.67
CA VAL A 57 -4.08 -7.94 -0.33
C VAL A 57 -5.00 -7.88 -1.55
N MET A 58 -5.01 -6.75 -2.27
CA MET A 58 -5.85 -6.57 -3.46
C MET A 58 -5.50 -7.58 -4.55
N ALA A 59 -4.21 -7.77 -4.83
CA ALA A 59 -3.75 -8.74 -5.80
C ALA A 59 -4.04 -10.19 -5.38
N TYR A 60 -3.92 -10.50 -4.09
CA TYR A 60 -4.29 -11.81 -3.56
C TYR A 60 -5.79 -12.09 -3.72
N VAL A 61 -6.64 -11.12 -3.39
CA VAL A 61 -8.10 -11.21 -3.56
C VAL A 61 -8.46 -11.39 -5.03
N LEU A 62 -7.87 -10.61 -5.94
CA LEU A 62 -8.08 -10.72 -7.38
C LEU A 62 -7.68 -12.11 -7.90
N LEU A 63 -6.51 -12.62 -7.51
CA LEU A 63 -6.11 -13.98 -7.88
C LEU A 63 -7.08 -15.04 -7.35
N ARG A 64 -7.55 -14.88 -6.10
CA ARG A 64 -8.49 -15.82 -5.49
C ARG A 64 -9.85 -15.80 -6.20
N LEU A 65 -10.28 -14.62 -6.65
CA LEU A 65 -11.53 -14.45 -7.41
C LEU A 65 -11.40 -15.00 -8.83
N PHE A 66 -10.29 -14.75 -9.53
CA PHE A 66 -10.02 -15.28 -10.88
C PHE A 66 -9.70 -16.78 -10.91
N ARG A 67 -9.35 -17.39 -9.77
CA ARG A 67 -9.21 -18.85 -9.62
C ARG A 67 -10.51 -19.57 -9.28
N ARG A 68 -11.63 -18.84 -9.12
CA ARG A 68 -12.98 -19.41 -9.06
C ARG A 68 -13.58 -19.44 -10.46
#